data_AF-A0A9W4WYF1-F1
#
_entry.id   AF-A0A9W4WYF1-F1
#
_cell.length_a   1.000
_cell.length_b   1.000
_cell.length_c   1.000
_cell.angle_alpha   90.00
_cell.angle_beta   90.00
_cell.angle_gamma   90.00
#
_symmetry.space_group_name_H-M   'P 1'
#
loop_
_entity.id
_entity.type
_entity.pdbx_description
1 polymer ?
#
loop_
_entity_poly.entity_id
_entity_poly.type
_entity_poly.pdbx_seq_one_letter_code
_entity_poly.pdbx_strand_id
1 'polypeptide(L)' 'IPFIDIENKGSTKRINRMFRYILRLYGRLINYQKVLVTLIDIQVFFDILVSDGKTPDECEEKVNKFFSGIVKSLK' A
#
# COMPACT_ATOMS: atom_id res chain seq x y z
N ILE A 1 2.81 -3.02 -22.49
CA ILE A 1 1.62 -2.52 -23.22
C ILE A 1 1.29 -1.14 -22.64
N PRO A 2 1.33 -0.07 -23.45
CA PRO A 2 0.95 1.27 -22.97
C PRO A 2 -0.56 1.40 -22.79
N PHE A 3 -0.99 2.08 -21.72
CA PHE A 3 -2.39 2.36 -21.40
C PHE A 3 -2.51 3.69 -20.64
N ILE A 4 -3.72 4.24 -20.61
CA ILE A 4 -4.09 5.41 -19.82
C ILE A 4 -4.93 4.93 -18.63
N ASP A 5 -4.50 5.22 -17.41
CA ASP A 5 -5.26 4.94 -16.20
C ASP A 5 -6.36 5.98 -15.99
N ILE A 6 -7.54 5.49 -15.60
CA ILE A 6 -8.73 6.32 -15.34
C ILE A 6 -9.12 6.20 -13.87
N GLU A 7 -8.97 5.00 -13.30
CA GLU A 7 -9.30 4.73 -11.91
C GLU A 7 -8.33 3.70 -11.34
N ASN A 8 -7.98 3.84 -10.08
CA ASN A 8 -7.21 2.84 -9.33
C ASN A 8 -7.99 2.36 -8.10
N LYS A 9 -7.76 1.11 -7.72
CA LYS A 9 -8.38 0.52 -6.53
C LYS A 9 -7.42 -0.40 -5.80
N GLY A 10 -7.08 -0.01 -4.58
CA GLY A 10 -6.35 -0.83 -3.61
C GLY A 10 -7.25 -1.79 -2.85
N SER A 11 -6.77 -3.00 -2.58
CA SER A 11 -7.44 -3.94 -1.67
C SER A 11 -6.44 -4.90 -1.03
N THR A 12 -6.59 -5.21 0.25
CA THR A 12 -5.89 -6.31 0.89
C THR A 12 -6.66 -7.61 0.67
N LYS A 13 -6.03 -8.63 0.10
CA LYS A 13 -6.62 -9.96 -0.10
C LYS A 13 -5.76 -11.06 0.51
N ARG A 14 -6.39 -12.13 0.98
CA ARG A 14 -5.70 -13.33 1.44
C ARG A 14 -5.40 -14.24 0.23
N ILE A 15 -4.13 -14.42 -0.10
CA ILE A 15 -3.64 -15.30 -1.18
C ILE A 15 -2.62 -16.25 -0.56
N ASN A 16 -2.79 -17.57 -0.75
CA ASN A 16 -1.89 -18.59 -0.20
C ASN A 16 -1.59 -18.40 1.30
N ARG A 17 -2.64 -18.14 2.08
CA ARG A 17 -2.60 -17.85 3.53
C ARG A 17 -1.88 -16.56 3.94
N MET A 18 -1.29 -15.80 3.04
CA MET A 18 -0.70 -14.48 3.31
C MET A 18 -1.66 -13.36 2.90
N PHE A 19 -1.72 -12.30 3.71
CA PHE A 19 -2.37 -11.06 3.29
C PHE A 19 -1.45 -10.32 2.32
N ARG A 20 -1.95 -10.05 1.12
CA ARG A 20 -1.22 -9.32 0.07
C ARG A 20 -2.04 -8.12 -0.35
N TYR A 21 -1.37 -6.99 -0.52
CA TYR A 21 -2.00 -5.83 -1.12
C TYR A 21 -2.05 -6.01 -2.64
N ILE A 22 -3.19 -5.67 -3.24
CA ILE A 22 -3.43 -5.75 -4.67
C ILE A 22 -3.89 -4.37 -5.14
N LEU A 23 -3.19 -3.82 -6.12
CA LEU A 23 -3.58 -2.61 -6.81
C LEU A 23 -4.17 -2.95 -8.18
N ARG A 24 -5.43 -2.57 -8.40
CA ARG A 24 -6.09 -2.68 -9.71
C ARG A 24 -6.06 -1.33 -10.39
N LEU A 25 -5.58 -1.29 -11.62
CA LEU A 25 -5.61 -0.11 -12.48
C LEU A 25 -6.61 -0.37 -13.60
N TYR A 26 -7.64 0.45 -13.67
CA TYR A 26 -8.64 0.44 -14.71
C TYR A 26 -8.31 1.53 -15.71
N GLY A 27 -8.29 1.19 -16.99
CA GLY A 27 -7.84 2.11 -18.00
C GLY A 27 -8.32 1.77 -19.39
N ARG A 28 -7.73 2.45 -20.37
CA ARG A 28 -7.90 2.16 -21.78
C ARG A 28 -6.55 2.04 -22.48
N LEU A 29 -6.45 1.09 -23.38
CA LEU A 29 -5.36 1.02 -24.35
C LEU A 29 -5.44 2.20 -25.33
N ILE A 30 -4.38 2.43 -26.10
CA ILE A 30 -4.32 3.48 -27.13
C ILE A 30 -5.45 3.32 -28.16
N ASN A 31 -5.86 2.08 -28.45
CA ASN A 31 -6.98 1.77 -29.34
C ASN A 31 -8.37 1.84 -28.65
N TYR A 32 -8.44 2.48 -27.48
CA TYR A 32 -9.65 2.67 -26.68
C TYR A 32 -10.29 1.42 -26.06
N GLN A 33 -9.67 0.24 -26.18
CA GLN A 33 -10.14 -0.96 -25.50
C GLN A 33 -9.96 -0.82 -23.99
N LYS A 34 -10.98 -1.21 -23.21
CA LYS A 34 -10.90 -1.25 -21.75
C LYS A 34 -9.86 -2.28 -21.32
N VAL A 35 -9.06 -1.94 -20.31
CA VAL A 35 -8.05 -2.83 -19.74
C VAL A 35 -8.11 -2.79 -18.21
N LEU A 36 -7.82 -3.93 -17.59
CA LEU A 36 -7.60 -4.08 -16.16
C LEU A 36 -6.18 -4.62 -15.95
N VAL A 37 -5.34 -3.84 -15.28
CA VAL A 37 -4.02 -4.29 -14.83
C VAL A 37 -4.10 -4.59 -13.34
N THR A 38 -3.64 -5.78 -12.93
CA THR A 38 -3.58 -6.17 -11.52
C THR A 38 -2.12 -6.27 -11.10
N LEU A 39 -1.69 -5.36 -10.24
CA LEU A 39 -0.39 -5.40 -9.59
C LEU A 39 -0.51 -6.21 -8.30
N ILE A 40 0.27 -7.28 -8.23
CA ILE A 40 0.40 -8.18 -7.08
C ILE A 40 1.82 -8.07 -6.52
N ASP A 41 2.01 -8.56 -5.29
CA ASP A 41 3.30 -8.60 -4.61
C ASP A 41 3.98 -7.21 -4.52
N ILE A 42 3.16 -6.17 -4.41
CA ILE A 42 3.62 -4.80 -4.18
C ILE A 42 3.80 -4.54 -2.68
N GLN A 43 4.93 -3.92 -2.34
CA GLN A 43 5.23 -3.47 -0.99
C GLN A 43 4.63 -2.08 -0.79
N VAL A 44 3.75 -1.94 0.19
CA VAL A 44 3.17 -0.65 0.59
C VAL A 44 4.06 -0.05 1.67
N PHE A 45 4.48 1.19 1.48
CA PHE A 45 5.21 2.00 2.46
C PHE A 45 4.59 3.39 2.51
N PHE A 46 4.89 4.12 3.58
CA PHE A 46 4.46 5.50 3.78
C PHE A 46 5.58 6.24 4.49
N ASP A 47 5.71 7.52 4.16
CA ASP A 47 6.62 8.42 4.86
C ASP A 47 5.95 8.96 6.11
N ILE A 48 6.75 9.20 7.15
CA ILE A 48 6.30 9.77 8.41
C ILE A 48 7.03 11.08 8.62
N LEU A 49 6.28 12.15 8.88
CA LEU A 49 6.88 13.44 9.21
C LEU A 49 7.55 13.35 10.60
N VAL A 50 8.86 13.53 10.63
CA VAL A 50 9.60 13.74 11.88
C VAL A 50 9.32 15.17 12.35
N SER A 51 8.73 15.31 13.55
CA SER A 51 8.41 16.62 14.11
C SER A 51 9.67 17.43 14.42
N ASP A 52 9.57 18.75 14.37
CA ASP A 52 10.67 19.64 14.72
C ASP A 52 11.22 19.35 16.13
N GLY A 53 12.55 19.36 16.25
CA GLY A 53 13.23 19.04 17.51
C GLY A 53 13.20 17.55 17.89
N LYS A 54 12.80 16.66 16.97
CA LYS A 54 12.88 15.20 17.13
C LYS A 54 13.87 14.59 16.17
N THR A 55 14.54 13.53 16.61
CA THR A 55 15.40 12.72 15.75
C THR A 55 14.56 11.66 15.02
N PRO A 56 15.04 11.15 13.87
CA PRO A 56 14.42 10.01 13.20
C PRO A 56 14.26 8.80 14.13
N ASP A 57 15.28 8.50 14.95
CA ASP A 57 15.24 7.37 15.89
C ASP A 57 14.12 7.51 16.92
N GLU A 58 13.91 8.70 17.49
CA GLU A 58 12.80 8.98 18.41
C GLU A 58 11.43 8.84 17.72
N CYS A 59 11.35 9.17 16.44
CA CYS A 59 10.14 9.00 15.63
C CYS A 59 9.87 7.51 15.40
N GLU A 60 10.88 6.77 14.95
CA GLU A 60 10.80 5.33 14.68
C GLU A 60 10.40 4.54 15.94
N GLU A 61 10.99 4.85 17.09
CA GLU A 61 10.65 4.18 18.36
C GLU A 61 9.15 4.35 18.69
N LYS A 62 8.61 5.57 18.56
CA LYS A 62 7.20 5.85 18.81
C LYS A 62 6.28 5.09 17.85
N VAL A 63 6.64 5.05 16.58
CA VAL A 63 5.89 4.36 15.53
C VAL A 63 5.87 2.85 15.81
N ASN A 64 7.03 2.27 16.13
CA ASN A 64 7.16 0.86 16.49
C ASN A 64 6.34 0.53 17.76
N LYS A 65 6.36 1.41 18.76
CA LYS A 65 5.56 1.25 19.97
C LYS A 65 4.06 1.25 19.65
N PHE A 66 3.59 2.19 18.83
CA PHE A 66 2.19 2.27 18.39
C PHE A 66 1.74 1.00 17.67
N PHE A 67 2.50 0.55 16.67
CA PHE A 67 2.17 -0.66 15.92
C PHE A 67 2.23 -1.92 16.78
N SER A 68 3.19 -2.01 17.72
CA SER A 68 3.27 -3.14 18.66
C SER A 68 2.02 -3.24 19.56
N GLY A 69 1.43 -2.10 19.94
CA GLY A 69 0.19 -2.05 20.72
C GLY A 69 -1.01 -2.55 19.93
N ILE A 70 -1.15 -2.12 18.67
CA ILE A 70 -2.23 -2.55 17.78
C ILE A 70 -2.16 -4.07 17.54
N VAL A 71 -0.98 -4.59 17.24
CA VAL A 71 -0.78 -6.04 17.01
C VAL A 71 -1.16 -6.86 18.24
N LYS A 72 -0.89 -6.36 19.44
CA LYS A 72 -1.31 -7.02 20.69
C LYS A 72 -2.83 -7.01 20.88
N SER A 73 -3.52 -5.93 20.48
CA SER A 73 -4.99 -5.84 20.60
C SER A 73 -5.78 -6.65 19.56
N LEU A 74 -5.13 -7.09 18.48
CA LEU A 74 -5.74 -7.89 17.42
C LEU A 74 -5.56 -9.41 17.61
N LYS A 75 -4.83 -9.83 18.65
CA LYS A 75 -4.71 -11.22 19.10
C LYS A 75 -5.69 -11.50 20.24
#